data_AF-A0A381VI27-F1
#
_entry.id   AF-A0A381VI27-F1
#
_cell.length_a   1.000
_cell.length_b   1.000
_cell.length_c   1.000
_cell.angle_alpha   90.00
_cell.angle_beta   90.00
_cell.angle_gamma   90.00
#
_symmetry.space_group_name_H-M   'P 1'
#
loop_
_entity.id
_entity.type
_entity.pdbx_description
1 polymer ?
#
loop_
_entity_poly.entity_id
_entity_poly.type
_entity_poly.pdbx_seq_one_letter_code
_entity_poly.pdbx_strand_id
1 'polypeptide(L)'
;MSALVTGCIGTETDNTSVPITRTSNKAPIVPGYESMRVTNVADDAALGEVLLGELNCLSCHIATGDEHAGINERITTKTAPDLSGIGQRVTPGWLAAYLADPQAQKSGVTMPNLFQAVPAAERESAVEQLTHFLISESGTLESAEYQPPLYRATVERGRKLFHSVGCVACHAPEQGDSGLTTPSVPLPDLAAKTSVFALTQFLLNPETVLHGGRMPSLYLNEEEATDIAVYLLREQESAAVERIAGFEFEYFLDPMQDEDADGFFTRPPPIFDELVAENIGQIDVLSLNLPIRTSRGNHMFRYSGLIPIETAGTYTFVLASDRRSGSELLIDGEAVATKEHDTGREITVEVDLEAGDHAVEVTYYIRGDTRQPYVETTITGGTVAEPTPIDRIAIVEDVRLAPTLPTVFQVDQAAAEQGAQLFTTVGCASCHELREMVPDPALYSAPSLETLKFEVVSEWHTAVGAPRYNLDDSQRHAVIEATRDLDQLAQPRDIASEVVHTLGTYDCYACHQRIETSGAAGGPNAERIPYFTMVSGLDLGDEGRIPPTLTGVGGKLKPEALHSVLTEDRMHVRRNYMQT
;
A
#
# COMPACT_ATOMS: atom_id res chain seq x y z
N MET A 1 0.24 -29.44 -23.43
CA MET A 1 -0.82 -28.76 -24.23
C MET A 1 -2.09 -29.58 -24.30
N SER A 2 -2.05 -30.90 -24.53
CA SER A 2 -3.30 -31.67 -24.64
C SER A 2 -4.14 -31.73 -23.35
N ALA A 3 -3.56 -31.55 -22.15
CA ALA A 3 -4.34 -31.47 -20.91
C ALA A 3 -4.87 -30.05 -20.62
N LEU A 4 -4.12 -29.02 -21.05
CA LEU A 4 -4.46 -27.59 -20.88
C LEU A 4 -5.68 -27.14 -21.73
N VAL A 5 -5.93 -27.81 -22.86
CA VAL A 5 -7.03 -27.49 -23.80
C VAL A 5 -8.36 -28.16 -23.42
N THR A 6 -8.38 -28.97 -22.37
CA THR A 6 -9.61 -29.59 -21.84
C THR A 6 -10.42 -28.64 -20.95
N GLY A 7 -10.32 -27.32 -21.21
CA GLY A 7 -10.92 -26.28 -20.39
C GLY A 7 -12.43 -26.47 -20.26
N CYS A 8 -12.86 -26.88 -19.08
CA CYS A 8 -14.23 -26.90 -18.58
C CYS A 8 -15.37 -27.20 -19.60
N ILE A 9 -15.17 -28.12 -20.57
CA ILE A 9 -16.27 -28.73 -21.30
C ILE A 9 -16.66 -30.00 -20.54
N GLY A 10 -17.55 -29.85 -19.56
CA GLY A 10 -18.15 -30.96 -18.84
C GLY A 10 -19.60 -31.16 -19.24
N THR A 11 -19.87 -31.91 -20.32
CA THR A 11 -21.08 -32.75 -20.30
C THR A 11 -20.82 -33.92 -19.35
N GLU A 12 -21.83 -34.32 -18.59
CA GLU A 12 -21.75 -35.43 -17.64
C GLU A 12 -20.84 -36.57 -18.14
N THR A 13 -19.97 -37.08 -17.25
CA THR A 13 -19.11 -38.27 -17.41
C THR A 13 -17.68 -38.06 -17.97
N ASP A 14 -16.73 -37.68 -17.11
CA ASP A 14 -15.56 -38.52 -16.75
C ASP A 14 -14.77 -37.85 -15.61
N ASN A 15 -15.15 -38.16 -14.36
CA ASN A 15 -14.55 -37.55 -13.17
C ASN A 15 -13.25 -38.30 -12.84
N THR A 16 -12.16 -38.01 -13.56
CA THR A 16 -10.81 -38.34 -13.08
C THR A 16 -10.45 -37.38 -11.95
N SER A 17 -11.06 -37.59 -10.79
CA SER A 17 -10.74 -36.84 -9.57
C SER A 17 -9.28 -37.09 -9.20
N VAL A 18 -8.40 -36.12 -9.48
CA VAL A 18 -7.04 -36.14 -8.95
C VAL A 18 -7.14 -35.98 -7.43
N PRO A 19 -6.52 -36.85 -6.61
CA PRO A 19 -6.52 -36.69 -5.16
C PRO A 19 -5.88 -35.36 -4.79
N ILE A 20 -6.66 -34.51 -4.13
CA ILE A 20 -6.21 -33.19 -3.71
C ILE A 20 -5.48 -33.37 -2.38
N THR A 21 -4.16 -33.16 -2.39
CA THR A 21 -3.47 -32.80 -1.16
C THR A 21 -4.06 -31.47 -0.71
N ARG A 22 -4.83 -31.48 0.39
CA ARG A 22 -5.18 -30.26 1.12
C ARG A 22 -3.88 -29.54 1.44
N THR A 23 -3.50 -28.60 0.59
CA THR A 23 -2.37 -27.72 0.87
C THR A 23 -2.75 -26.87 2.08
N SER A 24 -1.75 -26.43 2.84
CA SER A 24 -1.94 -25.51 3.98
C SER A 24 -2.39 -24.10 3.57
N ASN A 25 -3.00 -23.96 2.40
CA ASN A 25 -3.35 -22.68 1.80
C ASN A 25 -4.62 -22.14 2.47
N LYS A 26 -4.64 -20.84 2.78
CA LYS A 26 -5.79 -20.16 3.41
C LYS A 26 -6.87 -19.86 2.38
N ALA A 27 -8.10 -19.72 2.88
CA ALA A 27 -9.22 -19.23 2.11
C ALA A 27 -9.00 -17.78 1.63
N PRO A 28 -9.60 -17.37 0.50
CA PRO A 28 -9.49 -16.02 -0.03
C PRO A 28 -10.04 -15.03 1.00
N ILE A 29 -9.29 -13.96 1.27
CA ILE A 29 -9.70 -12.92 2.20
C ILE A 29 -10.51 -11.89 1.41
N VAL A 30 -11.81 -11.85 1.69
CA VAL A 30 -12.75 -10.83 1.18
C VAL A 30 -13.13 -9.94 2.36
N PRO A 31 -12.51 -8.75 2.53
CA PRO A 31 -12.65 -7.96 3.75
C PRO A 31 -14.11 -7.67 4.14
N GLY A 32 -14.92 -7.27 3.16
CA GLY A 32 -16.35 -7.04 3.34
C GLY A 32 -17.11 -8.25 3.89
N TYR A 33 -16.88 -9.44 3.33
CA TYR A 33 -17.47 -10.69 3.83
C TYR A 33 -17.06 -10.96 5.27
N GLU A 34 -15.77 -10.82 5.60
CA GLU A 34 -15.26 -11.09 6.94
C GLU A 34 -15.83 -10.11 7.98
N SER A 35 -15.80 -8.81 7.68
CA SER A 35 -16.36 -7.78 8.57
C SER A 35 -17.86 -7.97 8.76
N MET A 36 -18.62 -8.21 7.70
CA MET A 36 -20.07 -8.44 7.80
C MET A 36 -20.41 -9.69 8.63
N ARG A 37 -19.66 -10.78 8.41
CA ARG A 37 -19.85 -12.05 9.14
C ARG A 37 -19.54 -11.88 10.63
N VAL A 38 -18.44 -11.20 10.96
CA VAL A 38 -18.03 -10.94 12.35
C VAL A 38 -19.01 -10.01 13.07
N THR A 39 -19.49 -8.97 12.38
CA THR A 39 -20.41 -7.98 12.94
C THR A 39 -21.88 -8.41 12.90
N ASN A 40 -22.18 -9.53 12.25
CA ASN A 40 -23.52 -10.11 12.14
C ASN A 40 -24.57 -9.11 11.58
N VAL A 41 -24.18 -8.36 10.55
CA VAL A 41 -25.04 -7.36 9.86
C VAL A 41 -25.88 -7.96 8.73
N ALA A 42 -25.56 -9.18 8.32
CA ALA A 42 -26.19 -9.87 7.21
C ALA A 42 -26.34 -11.37 7.51
N ASP A 43 -27.34 -11.99 6.89
CA ASP A 43 -27.49 -13.44 6.89
C ASP A 43 -26.56 -14.11 5.86
N ASP A 44 -26.50 -15.44 5.89
CA ASP A 44 -25.58 -16.22 5.04
C ASP A 44 -25.84 -16.01 3.54
N ALA A 45 -27.09 -15.77 3.14
CA ALA A 45 -27.43 -15.51 1.74
C ALA A 45 -26.86 -14.15 1.29
N ALA A 46 -27.05 -13.09 2.07
CA ALA A 46 -26.47 -11.78 1.77
C ALA A 46 -24.93 -11.79 1.83
N LEU A 47 -24.32 -12.56 2.73
CA LEU A 47 -22.87 -12.79 2.76
C LEU A 47 -22.39 -13.51 1.48
N GLY A 48 -23.13 -14.51 1.01
CA GLY A 48 -22.82 -15.23 -0.22
C GLY A 48 -22.94 -14.36 -1.47
N GLU A 49 -23.89 -13.42 -1.51
CA GLU A 49 -23.99 -12.44 -2.60
C GLU A 49 -22.73 -11.56 -2.71
N VAL A 50 -22.13 -11.16 -1.59
CA VAL A 50 -20.84 -10.44 -1.59
C VAL A 50 -19.73 -11.32 -2.15
N LEU A 51 -19.68 -12.60 -1.77
CA LEU A 51 -18.69 -13.53 -2.32
C LEU A 51 -18.86 -13.76 -3.84
N LEU A 52 -20.09 -13.89 -4.33
CA LEU A 52 -20.38 -14.06 -5.76
C LEU A 52 -19.82 -12.90 -6.60
N GLY A 53 -19.93 -11.66 -6.09
CA GLY A 53 -19.37 -10.46 -6.72
C GLY A 53 -17.85 -10.35 -6.56
N GLU A 54 -17.34 -10.46 -5.32
CA GLU A 54 -15.91 -10.25 -4.99
C GLU A 54 -14.98 -11.33 -5.55
N LEU A 55 -15.49 -12.55 -5.75
CA LEU A 55 -14.76 -13.67 -6.35
C LEU A 55 -15.05 -13.82 -7.85
N ASN A 56 -15.83 -12.91 -8.43
CA ASN A 56 -16.08 -12.84 -9.87
C ASN A 56 -16.80 -14.10 -10.42
N CYS A 57 -17.66 -14.75 -9.62
CA CYS A 57 -18.25 -16.04 -9.97
C CYS A 57 -19.15 -15.97 -11.21
N LEU A 58 -19.88 -14.87 -11.37
CA LEU A 58 -20.81 -14.67 -12.49
C LEU A 58 -20.12 -14.32 -13.82
N SER A 59 -18.80 -14.12 -13.86
CA SER A 59 -18.09 -13.98 -15.14
C SER A 59 -18.05 -15.28 -15.92
N CYS A 60 -18.19 -16.42 -15.24
CA CYS A 60 -18.28 -17.74 -15.86
C CYS A 60 -19.67 -18.34 -15.68
N HIS A 61 -20.23 -18.28 -14.47
CA HIS A 61 -21.54 -18.85 -14.14
C HIS A 61 -22.67 -17.85 -14.37
N ILE A 62 -22.79 -17.37 -15.61
CA ILE A 62 -23.82 -16.41 -16.01
C ILE A 62 -25.21 -17.06 -15.86
N ALA A 63 -26.17 -16.33 -15.30
CA ALA A 63 -27.58 -16.73 -15.36
C ALA A 63 -28.10 -16.49 -16.80
N THR A 64 -28.59 -17.54 -17.45
CA THR A 64 -28.96 -17.53 -18.87
C THR A 64 -30.47 -17.66 -19.11
N GLY A 65 -31.24 -18.09 -18.11
CA GLY A 65 -32.70 -18.13 -18.19
C GLY A 65 -33.30 -16.72 -18.16
N ASP A 66 -34.33 -16.48 -18.97
CA ASP A 66 -35.03 -15.19 -19.02
C ASP A 66 -35.60 -14.81 -17.63
N GLU A 67 -36.04 -15.79 -16.85
CA GLU A 67 -36.54 -15.61 -15.48
C GLU A 67 -35.46 -15.21 -14.47
N HIS A 68 -34.17 -15.49 -14.74
CA HIS A 68 -33.04 -15.26 -13.83
C HIS A 68 -32.07 -14.20 -14.33
N ALA A 69 -32.34 -13.56 -15.47
CA ALA A 69 -31.49 -12.53 -16.05
C ALA A 69 -31.17 -11.37 -15.08
N GLY A 70 -32.10 -11.03 -14.18
CA GLY A 70 -31.91 -10.00 -13.15
C GLY A 70 -30.77 -10.26 -12.17
N ILE A 71 -30.32 -11.51 -12.02
CA ILE A 71 -29.18 -11.87 -11.16
C ILE A 71 -27.90 -11.19 -11.65
N ASN A 72 -27.68 -11.16 -12.97
CA ASN A 72 -26.49 -10.57 -13.58
C ASN A 72 -26.45 -9.03 -13.42
N GLU A 73 -27.61 -8.39 -13.23
CA GLU A 73 -27.70 -6.95 -12.93
C GLU A 73 -27.55 -6.67 -11.43
N ARG A 74 -28.06 -7.57 -10.57
CA ARG A 74 -28.05 -7.42 -9.11
C ARG A 74 -26.66 -7.64 -8.50
N ILE A 75 -25.88 -8.58 -9.04
CA ILE A 75 -24.56 -8.94 -8.52
C ILE A 75 -23.49 -8.35 -9.43
N THR A 76 -22.94 -7.21 -9.02
CA THR A 76 -21.81 -6.59 -9.69
C THR A 76 -20.55 -7.38 -9.41
N THR A 77 -19.90 -7.86 -10.46
CA THR A 77 -18.66 -8.61 -10.34
C THR A 77 -17.44 -7.69 -10.26
N LYS A 78 -16.49 -8.05 -9.40
CA LYS A 78 -15.25 -7.29 -9.21
C LYS A 78 -14.30 -7.46 -10.38
N THR A 79 -13.96 -6.35 -11.02
CA THR A 79 -12.95 -6.30 -12.09
C THR A 79 -11.57 -6.74 -11.56
N ALA A 80 -10.91 -7.64 -12.28
CA ALA A 80 -9.54 -8.05 -11.96
C ALA A 80 -8.53 -6.92 -12.26
N PRO A 81 -7.28 -7.03 -11.76
CA PRO A 81 -6.24 -6.05 -12.05
C PRO A 81 -5.99 -5.87 -13.55
N ASP A 82 -5.77 -4.63 -13.97
CA ASP A 82 -5.28 -4.34 -15.32
C ASP A 82 -3.86 -4.92 -15.49
N LEU A 83 -3.69 -5.73 -16.53
CA LEU A 83 -2.43 -6.36 -16.88
C LEU A 83 -1.64 -5.57 -17.94
N SER A 84 -2.22 -4.52 -18.51
CA SER A 84 -1.50 -3.59 -19.37
C SER A 84 -0.31 -3.02 -18.60
N GLY A 85 0.91 -3.04 -19.16
CA GLY A 85 2.06 -2.52 -18.41
C GLY A 85 2.61 -3.44 -17.31
N ILE A 86 2.12 -4.68 -17.13
CA ILE A 86 2.47 -5.50 -15.95
C ILE A 86 3.98 -5.75 -15.82
N GLY A 87 4.68 -5.90 -16.94
CA GLY A 87 6.13 -6.12 -16.92
C GLY A 87 6.91 -4.95 -16.31
N GLN A 88 6.35 -3.74 -16.28
CA GLN A 88 6.93 -2.55 -15.62
C GLN A 88 6.57 -2.44 -14.13
N ARG A 89 5.76 -3.36 -13.59
CA ARG A 89 5.29 -3.33 -12.19
C ARG A 89 5.79 -4.49 -11.35
N VAL A 90 6.06 -5.63 -11.98
CA VAL A 90 6.46 -6.85 -11.28
C VAL A 90 7.70 -7.49 -11.90
N THR A 91 8.51 -8.14 -11.07
CA THR A 91 9.63 -8.94 -11.57
C THR A 91 9.11 -10.18 -12.31
N PRO A 92 9.77 -10.59 -13.41
CA PRO A 92 9.39 -11.78 -14.17
C PRO A 92 9.42 -13.07 -13.32
N GLY A 93 10.39 -13.18 -12.41
CA GLY A 93 10.50 -14.33 -11.51
C GLY A 93 9.33 -14.43 -10.53
N TRP A 94 8.91 -13.29 -9.94
CA TRP A 94 7.75 -13.26 -9.07
C TRP A 94 6.45 -13.55 -9.85
N LEU A 95 6.31 -12.97 -11.05
CA LEU A 95 5.15 -13.21 -11.92
C LEU A 95 4.99 -14.71 -12.25
N ALA A 96 6.06 -15.38 -12.65
CA ALA A 96 6.05 -16.81 -12.93
C ALA A 96 5.65 -17.62 -11.69
N ALA A 97 6.24 -17.32 -10.53
CA ALA A 97 5.90 -17.99 -9.27
C ALA A 97 4.43 -17.75 -8.86
N TYR A 98 3.92 -16.54 -9.09
CA TYR A 98 2.53 -16.17 -8.79
C TYR A 98 1.54 -16.88 -9.71
N LEU A 99 1.83 -16.99 -11.02
CA LEU A 99 1.01 -17.75 -11.95
C LEU A 99 0.98 -19.25 -11.60
N ALA A 100 2.11 -19.81 -11.14
CA ALA A 100 2.19 -21.22 -10.77
C ALA A 100 1.37 -21.57 -9.51
N ASP A 101 1.41 -20.70 -8.50
CA ASP A 101 0.59 -20.83 -7.28
C ASP A 101 0.35 -19.46 -6.60
N PRO A 102 -0.77 -18.78 -6.92
CA PRO A 102 -1.07 -17.47 -6.35
C PRO A 102 -1.16 -17.48 -4.81
N GLN A 103 -1.72 -18.55 -4.23
CA GLN A 103 -1.92 -18.68 -2.79
C GLN A 103 -0.59 -18.87 -2.03
N ALA A 104 0.40 -19.50 -2.67
CA ALA A 104 1.74 -19.64 -2.09
C ALA A 104 2.51 -18.31 -2.09
N GLN A 105 2.30 -17.47 -3.10
CA GLN A 105 2.97 -16.17 -3.20
C GLN A 105 2.29 -15.06 -2.41
N LYS A 106 0.96 -15.12 -2.28
CA LYS A 106 0.19 -14.20 -1.44
C LYS A 106 -0.98 -14.98 -0.84
N SER A 107 -0.90 -15.25 0.46
CA SER A 107 -1.95 -15.96 1.17
C SER A 107 -3.29 -15.24 1.07
N GLY A 108 -4.39 -15.97 0.86
CA GLY A 108 -5.74 -15.41 0.84
C GLY A 108 -6.01 -14.46 -0.33
N VAL A 109 -5.32 -14.60 -1.47
CA VAL A 109 -5.68 -13.86 -2.70
C VAL A 109 -7.01 -14.32 -3.27
N THR A 110 -7.72 -13.41 -3.93
CA THR A 110 -8.95 -13.73 -4.66
C THR A 110 -8.68 -14.31 -6.05
N MET A 111 -7.46 -14.14 -6.60
CA MET A 111 -7.10 -14.80 -7.86
C MET A 111 -7.01 -16.31 -7.62
N PRO A 112 -7.83 -17.11 -8.33
CA PRO A 112 -7.82 -18.55 -8.16
C PRO A 112 -6.56 -19.17 -8.78
N ASN A 113 -6.18 -20.35 -8.31
CA ASN A 113 -5.15 -21.14 -8.97
C ASN A 113 -5.74 -21.85 -10.20
N LEU A 114 -5.31 -21.48 -11.40
CA LEU A 114 -5.77 -22.08 -12.66
C LEU A 114 -5.05 -23.39 -13.02
N PHE A 115 -3.91 -23.68 -12.38
CA PHE A 115 -3.03 -24.79 -12.72
C PHE A 115 -2.91 -25.88 -11.64
N GLN A 116 -3.68 -25.79 -10.55
CA GLN A 116 -3.54 -26.74 -9.42
C GLN A 116 -3.80 -28.19 -9.83
N ALA A 117 -4.78 -28.42 -10.72
CA ALA A 117 -5.11 -29.74 -11.25
C ALA A 117 -4.33 -30.11 -12.53
N VAL A 118 -3.39 -29.26 -12.98
CA VAL A 118 -2.58 -29.48 -14.18
C VAL A 118 -1.27 -30.20 -13.78
N PRO A 119 -0.83 -31.23 -14.53
CA PRO A 119 0.45 -31.89 -14.27
C PRO A 119 1.64 -30.92 -14.24
N ALA A 120 2.59 -31.14 -13.34
CA ALA A 120 3.69 -30.20 -13.07
C ALA A 120 4.43 -29.73 -14.33
N ALA A 121 4.81 -30.66 -15.23
CA ALA A 121 5.52 -30.32 -16.46
C ALA A 121 4.69 -29.45 -17.43
N GLU A 122 3.37 -29.69 -17.52
CA GLU A 122 2.49 -28.87 -18.35
C GLU A 122 2.25 -27.50 -17.72
N ARG A 123 2.13 -27.44 -16.39
CA ARG A 123 2.04 -26.19 -15.64
C ARG A 123 3.30 -25.33 -15.82
N GLU A 124 4.48 -25.90 -15.66
CA GLU A 124 5.76 -25.18 -15.82
C GLU A 124 5.85 -24.55 -17.21
N SER A 125 5.57 -25.33 -18.26
CA SER A 125 5.58 -24.83 -19.63
C SER A 125 4.52 -23.74 -19.89
N ALA A 126 3.31 -23.88 -19.34
CA ALA A 126 2.26 -22.87 -19.48
C ALA A 126 2.62 -21.56 -18.76
N VAL A 127 3.15 -21.66 -17.54
CA VAL A 127 3.60 -20.51 -16.74
C VAL A 127 4.71 -19.76 -17.46
N GLU A 128 5.69 -20.47 -18.04
CA GLU A 128 6.77 -19.89 -18.82
C GLU A 128 6.22 -19.09 -20.02
N GLN A 129 5.36 -19.70 -20.84
CA GLN A 129 4.76 -19.05 -22.01
C GLN A 129 3.92 -17.82 -21.62
N LEU A 130 3.09 -17.92 -20.58
CA LEU A 130 2.31 -16.79 -20.07
C LEU A 130 3.20 -15.67 -19.53
N THR A 131 4.31 -16.00 -18.87
CA THR A 131 5.27 -15.00 -18.39
C THR A 131 5.90 -14.26 -19.58
N HIS A 132 6.34 -14.97 -20.62
CA HIS A 132 6.86 -14.36 -21.84
C HIS A 132 5.85 -13.42 -22.49
N PHE A 133 4.59 -13.85 -22.59
CA PHE A 133 3.51 -13.03 -23.14
C PHE A 133 3.28 -11.76 -22.32
N LEU A 134 3.06 -11.87 -21.02
CA LEU A 134 2.74 -10.74 -20.15
C LEU A 134 3.88 -9.72 -20.06
N ILE A 135 5.14 -10.16 -20.04
CA ILE A 135 6.30 -9.26 -20.05
C ILE A 135 6.46 -8.56 -21.42
N SER A 136 6.06 -9.22 -22.51
CA SER A 136 6.14 -8.65 -23.86
C SER A 136 5.22 -7.43 -24.08
N GLU A 137 4.21 -7.23 -23.22
CA GLU A 137 3.23 -6.14 -23.33
C GLU A 137 3.83 -4.75 -23.12
N SER A 138 4.88 -4.64 -22.30
CA SER A 138 5.38 -3.34 -21.85
C SER A 138 6.88 -3.30 -21.57
N GLY A 139 7.59 -4.39 -21.84
CA GLY A 139 8.98 -4.55 -21.42
C GLY A 139 9.09 -4.85 -19.92
N THR A 140 10.32 -4.83 -19.42
CA THR A 140 10.65 -5.24 -18.04
C THR A 140 10.60 -4.08 -17.06
N LEU A 141 10.59 -4.41 -15.79
CA LEU A 141 10.74 -3.49 -14.67
C LEU A 141 12.11 -2.84 -14.80
N GLU A 142 12.19 -1.67 -15.41
CA GLU A 142 13.42 -0.88 -15.40
C GLU A 142 13.60 -0.38 -13.97
N SER A 143 14.35 -1.12 -13.18
CA SER A 143 14.84 -0.63 -11.89
C SER A 143 15.86 0.45 -12.21
N ALA A 144 15.47 1.72 -12.05
CA ALA A 144 16.46 2.69 -11.59
C ALA A 144 17.04 2.09 -10.31
N GLU A 145 18.37 2.01 -10.18
CA GLU A 145 19.00 1.83 -8.87
C GLU A 145 18.53 3.02 -8.03
N TYR A 146 17.44 2.84 -7.29
CA TYR A 146 16.88 3.94 -6.53
C TYR A 146 17.79 4.15 -5.33
N GLN A 147 18.38 5.34 -5.28
CA GLN A 147 19.13 5.82 -4.13
C GLN A 147 18.18 6.68 -3.30
N PRO A 148 17.59 6.12 -2.22
CA PRO A 148 16.74 6.91 -1.35
C PRO A 148 17.57 8.02 -0.72
N PRO A 149 17.03 9.25 -0.65
CA PRO A 149 17.59 10.25 0.22
C PRO A 149 17.57 9.71 1.66
N LEU A 150 18.66 9.87 2.41
CA LEU A 150 18.84 9.43 3.81
C LEU A 150 18.08 8.16 4.23
N TYR A 151 18.53 7.02 3.71
CA TYR A 151 17.83 5.73 3.80
C TYR A 151 17.20 5.40 5.16
N ARG A 152 17.94 5.44 6.29
CA ARG A 152 17.37 5.08 7.61
C ARG A 152 16.27 6.03 8.07
N ALA A 153 16.46 7.33 7.86
CA ALA A 153 15.45 8.33 8.17
C ALA A 153 14.20 8.12 7.31
N THR A 154 14.39 7.83 6.02
CA THR A 154 13.32 7.51 5.06
C THR A 154 12.55 6.24 5.43
N VAL A 155 13.25 5.18 5.86
CA VAL A 155 12.61 3.96 6.39
C VAL A 155 11.77 4.29 7.63
N GLU A 156 12.28 5.11 8.56
CA GLU A 156 11.53 5.48 9.77
C GLU A 156 10.34 6.39 9.47
N ARG A 157 10.48 7.39 8.59
CA ARG A 157 9.35 8.21 8.12
C ARG A 157 8.28 7.35 7.45
N GLY A 158 8.69 6.45 6.56
CA GLY A 158 7.80 5.47 5.92
C GLY A 158 7.09 4.55 6.91
N ARG A 159 7.81 4.08 7.95
CA ARG A 159 7.23 3.29 9.05
C ARG A 159 6.17 4.10 9.77
N LYS A 160 6.45 5.34 10.15
CA LYS A 160 5.50 6.23 10.83
C LYS A 160 4.26 6.47 9.97
N LEU A 161 4.45 6.78 8.69
CA LEU A 161 3.37 7.00 7.72
C LEU A 161 2.49 5.75 7.56
N PHE A 162 3.07 4.57 7.40
CA PHE A 162 2.32 3.32 7.28
C PHE A 162 1.35 3.10 8.46
N HIS A 163 1.75 3.49 9.66
CA HIS A 163 0.93 3.36 10.88
C HIS A 163 -0.04 4.54 11.09
N SER A 164 0.18 5.70 10.46
CA SER A 164 -0.60 6.91 10.70
C SER A 164 -1.59 7.31 9.59
N VAL A 165 -1.37 6.86 8.35
CA VAL A 165 -2.18 7.30 7.18
C VAL A 165 -3.32 6.35 6.82
N GLY A 166 -3.47 5.23 7.55
CA GLY A 166 -4.57 4.29 7.37
C GLY A 166 -4.19 2.90 6.86
N CYS A 167 -2.92 2.62 6.54
CA CYS A 167 -2.54 1.31 6.00
C CYS A 167 -2.86 0.18 6.99
N VAL A 168 -2.58 0.40 8.28
CA VAL A 168 -2.86 -0.57 9.36
C VAL A 168 -4.35 -0.76 9.67
N ALA A 169 -5.24 0.04 9.07
CA ALA A 169 -6.68 -0.21 9.15
C ALA A 169 -7.09 -1.47 8.39
N CYS A 170 -6.29 -1.93 7.42
CA CYS A 170 -6.52 -3.13 6.61
C CYS A 170 -5.34 -4.11 6.63
N HIS A 171 -4.11 -3.60 6.56
CA HIS A 171 -2.87 -4.38 6.61
C HIS A 171 -2.40 -4.60 8.06
N ALA A 172 -1.51 -5.57 8.24
CA ALA A 172 -0.90 -5.82 9.54
C ALA A 172 0.14 -4.73 9.89
N PRO A 173 0.22 -4.30 11.17
CA PRO A 173 1.32 -3.47 11.66
C PRO A 173 2.62 -4.29 11.69
N GLU A 174 3.75 -3.61 11.89
CA GLU A 174 5.07 -4.25 11.83
C GLU A 174 5.26 -5.40 12.83
N GLN A 175 4.70 -5.24 14.04
CA GLN A 175 4.76 -6.27 15.09
C GLN A 175 3.83 -7.46 14.81
N GLY A 176 3.08 -7.41 13.71
CA GLY A 176 2.06 -8.37 13.33
C GLY A 176 0.76 -8.16 14.08
N ASP A 177 -0.26 -8.90 13.65
CA ASP A 177 -1.58 -8.91 14.27
C ASP A 177 -1.78 -10.16 15.10
N SER A 178 -2.13 -9.99 16.37
CA SER A 178 -2.58 -11.07 17.24
C SER A 178 -3.98 -10.75 17.77
N GLY A 179 -4.87 -11.74 17.80
CA GLY A 179 -6.22 -11.57 18.37
C GLY A 179 -7.25 -10.87 17.50
N LEU A 180 -6.95 -10.55 16.22
CA LEU A 180 -7.94 -9.98 15.31
C LEU A 180 -9.11 -10.94 15.04
N THR A 181 -10.32 -10.37 15.01
CA THR A 181 -11.55 -11.07 14.63
C THR A 181 -11.74 -11.10 13.11
N THR A 182 -11.22 -10.09 12.41
CA THR A 182 -11.22 -9.95 10.96
C THR A 182 -9.78 -10.06 10.47
N PRO A 183 -9.45 -10.94 9.52
CA PRO A 183 -8.08 -11.13 9.07
C PRO A 183 -7.58 -9.89 8.30
N SER A 184 -6.33 -9.51 8.55
CA SER A 184 -5.64 -8.48 7.79
C SER A 184 -5.41 -8.90 6.35
N VAL A 185 -5.44 -7.93 5.45
CA VAL A 185 -5.05 -8.16 4.06
C VAL A 185 -3.53 -8.34 4.02
N PRO A 186 -3.00 -9.52 3.67
CA PRO A 186 -1.56 -9.76 3.72
C PRO A 186 -0.86 -9.10 2.53
N LEU A 187 0.33 -8.58 2.79
CA LEU A 187 1.28 -8.18 1.75
C LEU A 187 2.08 -9.42 1.29
N PRO A 188 2.36 -9.58 -0.02
CA PRO A 188 3.27 -10.62 -0.50
C PRO A 188 4.73 -10.26 -0.14
N ASP A 189 5.68 -11.10 -0.55
CA ASP A 189 7.09 -10.71 -0.64
C ASP A 189 7.24 -9.55 -1.66
N LEU A 190 7.16 -8.31 -1.15
CA LEU A 190 7.24 -7.11 -1.96
C LEU A 190 8.67 -6.89 -2.50
N ALA A 191 9.68 -7.29 -1.73
CA ALA A 191 11.09 -7.15 -2.09
C ALA A 191 11.43 -7.97 -3.33
N ALA A 192 10.86 -9.17 -3.48
CA ALA A 192 10.95 -9.97 -4.70
C ALA A 192 10.04 -9.46 -5.82
N LYS A 193 8.89 -8.87 -5.47
CA LYS A 193 7.82 -8.55 -6.43
C LYS A 193 8.10 -7.32 -7.28
N THR A 194 8.47 -6.19 -6.71
CA THR A 194 8.37 -4.88 -7.36
C THR A 194 9.57 -3.98 -7.07
N SER A 195 9.63 -2.76 -7.60
CA SER A 195 10.67 -1.77 -7.30
C SER A 195 10.10 -0.61 -6.49
N VAL A 196 10.96 0.22 -5.88
CA VAL A 196 10.54 1.44 -5.18
C VAL A 196 9.68 2.32 -6.09
N PHE A 197 10.16 2.61 -7.30
CA PHE A 197 9.42 3.42 -8.26
C PHE A 197 8.03 2.84 -8.57
N ALA A 198 7.94 1.55 -8.89
CA ALA A 198 6.66 0.93 -9.24
C ALA A 198 5.69 0.88 -8.05
N LEU A 199 6.19 0.67 -6.83
CA LEU A 199 5.37 0.72 -5.62
C LEU A 199 4.92 2.14 -5.29
N THR A 200 5.77 3.16 -5.42
CA THR A 200 5.40 4.57 -5.28
C THR A 200 4.26 4.93 -6.22
N GLN A 201 4.38 4.59 -7.52
CA GLN A 201 3.32 4.89 -8.50
C GLN A 201 2.00 4.18 -8.16
N PHE A 202 2.06 2.94 -7.67
CA PHE A 202 0.88 2.22 -7.21
C PHE A 202 0.24 2.87 -5.98
N LEU A 203 1.04 3.32 -5.01
CA LEU A 203 0.54 3.95 -3.78
C LEU A 203 -0.10 5.32 -4.03
N LEU A 204 0.37 6.04 -5.06
CA LEU A 204 -0.22 7.31 -5.47
C LEU A 204 -1.63 7.14 -6.03
N ASN A 205 -1.85 6.16 -6.91
CA ASN A 205 -3.12 5.96 -7.61
C ASN A 205 -3.44 4.46 -7.78
N PRO A 206 -3.78 3.72 -6.71
CA PRO A 206 -3.97 2.28 -6.76
C PRO A 206 -5.11 1.86 -7.70
N GLU A 207 -6.14 2.69 -7.86
CA GLU A 207 -7.31 2.48 -8.71
C GLU A 207 -7.00 2.45 -10.21
N THR A 208 -5.84 2.97 -10.63
CA THR A 208 -5.40 2.90 -12.04
C THR A 208 -4.95 1.49 -12.44
N VAL A 209 -4.57 0.66 -11.47
CA VAL A 209 -4.18 -0.74 -11.67
C VAL A 209 -5.24 -1.69 -11.13
N LEU A 210 -5.86 -1.33 -10.00
CA LEU A 210 -6.90 -2.10 -9.32
C LEU A 210 -8.25 -1.37 -9.41
N HIS A 211 -8.85 -1.32 -10.60
CA HIS A 211 -10.15 -0.67 -10.80
C HIS A 211 -11.24 -1.24 -9.88
N GLY A 212 -11.26 -2.56 -9.69
CA GLY A 212 -12.12 -3.25 -8.74
C GLY A 212 -11.52 -3.38 -7.33
N GLY A 213 -10.40 -2.71 -7.04
CA GLY A 213 -9.70 -2.78 -5.76
C GLY A 213 -10.56 -2.31 -4.58
N ARG A 214 -10.17 -2.71 -3.37
CA ARG A 214 -10.75 -2.22 -2.11
C ARG A 214 -9.77 -1.35 -1.31
N MET A 215 -8.54 -1.21 -1.80
CA MET A 215 -7.58 -0.25 -1.27
C MET A 215 -7.95 1.14 -1.82
N PRO A 216 -8.34 2.10 -0.96
CA PRO A 216 -8.65 3.45 -1.41
C PRO A 216 -7.35 4.21 -1.74
N SER A 217 -7.48 5.31 -2.49
CA SER A 217 -6.42 6.32 -2.48
C SER A 217 -6.29 6.89 -1.07
N LEU A 218 -5.06 6.93 -0.55
CA LEU A 218 -4.73 7.57 0.72
C LEU A 218 -4.30 9.03 0.53
N TYR A 219 -4.45 9.54 -0.70
CA TYR A 219 -4.12 10.91 -1.12
C TYR A 219 -2.66 11.30 -0.92
N LEU A 220 -1.78 10.31 -0.86
CA LEU A 220 -0.34 10.48 -0.65
C LEU A 220 0.25 11.43 -1.68
N ASN A 221 1.15 12.31 -1.25
CA ASN A 221 2.04 12.99 -2.17
C ASN A 221 3.19 12.03 -2.57
N GLU A 222 4.02 12.46 -3.52
CA GLU A 222 5.10 11.61 -4.05
C GLU A 222 6.16 11.24 -3.00
N GLU A 223 6.48 12.16 -2.09
CA GLU A 223 7.44 11.92 -1.00
C GLU A 223 6.90 10.89 0.00
N GLU A 224 5.66 11.07 0.47
CA GLU A 224 5.02 10.14 1.41
C GLU A 224 4.86 8.74 0.81
N ALA A 225 4.44 8.66 -0.46
CA ALA A 225 4.34 7.39 -1.18
C ALA A 225 5.72 6.72 -1.33
N THR A 226 6.77 7.50 -1.56
CA THR A 226 8.14 7.01 -1.66
C THR A 226 8.68 6.53 -0.31
N ASP A 227 8.49 7.29 0.77
CA ASP A 227 8.88 6.91 2.12
C ASP A 227 8.22 5.59 2.51
N ILE A 228 6.91 5.44 2.30
CA ILE A 228 6.19 4.17 2.55
C ILE A 228 6.73 3.05 1.67
N ALA A 229 6.99 3.30 0.39
CA ALA A 229 7.54 2.29 -0.52
C ALA A 229 8.93 1.82 -0.07
N VAL A 230 9.81 2.73 0.33
CA VAL A 230 11.15 2.43 0.88
C VAL A 230 11.05 1.61 2.15
N TYR A 231 10.16 1.98 3.08
CA TYR A 231 9.91 1.20 4.30
C TYR A 231 9.44 -0.23 3.97
N LEU A 232 8.46 -0.39 3.08
CA LEU A 232 7.94 -1.70 2.68
C LEU A 232 8.94 -2.55 1.90
N LEU A 233 9.92 -1.92 1.24
CA LEU A 233 10.94 -2.56 0.41
C LEU A 233 12.33 -2.55 1.04
N ARG A 234 12.47 -2.27 2.34
CA ARG A 234 13.77 -2.25 3.05
C ARG A 234 14.57 -3.55 2.93
N GLU A 235 13.90 -4.68 2.68
CA GLU A 235 14.56 -5.96 2.40
C GLU A 235 15.25 -6.04 1.01
N GLN A 236 15.09 -5.02 0.16
CA GLN A 236 15.83 -4.83 -1.10
C GLN A 236 17.23 -4.24 -0.89
N GLU A 237 17.56 -3.85 0.35
CA GLU A 237 18.88 -3.34 0.72
C GLU A 237 19.95 -4.38 0.40
N SER A 238 20.94 -3.97 -0.40
CA SER A 238 22.10 -4.80 -0.64
C SER A 238 22.92 -4.94 0.65
N ALA A 239 23.56 -6.09 0.86
CA ALA A 239 24.34 -6.36 2.08
C ALA A 239 25.56 -5.43 2.31
N ALA A 240 25.91 -4.58 1.33
CA ALA A 240 27.01 -3.63 1.42
C ALA A 240 26.47 -2.20 1.33
N VAL A 241 26.03 -1.64 2.45
CA VAL A 241 25.74 -0.21 2.56
C VAL A 241 27.06 0.55 2.68
N GLU A 242 27.35 1.39 1.69
CA GLU A 242 28.49 2.30 1.77
C GLU A 242 28.13 3.47 2.69
N ARG A 243 28.95 3.69 3.72
CA ARG A 243 28.82 4.84 4.63
C ARG A 243 29.74 5.95 4.14
N ILE A 244 29.15 7.05 3.69
CA ILE A 244 29.84 8.22 3.16
C ILE A 244 29.85 9.30 4.24
N ALA A 245 30.96 10.00 4.44
CA ALA A 245 31.03 11.09 5.40
C ALA A 245 30.19 12.30 4.93
N GLY A 246 29.57 12.99 5.88
CA GLY A 246 28.85 14.24 5.65
C GLY A 246 27.34 14.13 5.83
N PHE A 247 26.63 14.99 5.10
CA PHE A 247 25.18 15.17 5.15
C PHE A 247 24.58 15.08 3.76
N GLU A 248 23.31 14.70 3.72
CA GLU A 248 22.44 15.12 2.62
C GLU A 248 21.95 16.53 2.92
N PHE A 249 21.82 17.35 1.88
CA PHE A 249 21.24 18.69 2.00
C PHE A 249 19.99 18.79 1.11
N GLU A 250 19.02 19.53 1.60
CA GLU A 250 17.90 20.05 0.84
C GLU A 250 17.95 21.58 0.89
N TYR A 251 17.74 22.19 -0.27
CA TYR A 251 17.77 23.63 -0.45
C TYR A 251 16.41 24.12 -0.88
N PHE A 252 15.89 25.12 -0.17
CA PHE A 252 14.55 25.67 -0.39
C PHE A 252 14.62 27.18 -0.61
N LEU A 253 13.64 27.69 -1.35
CA LEU A 253 13.37 29.11 -1.48
C LEU A 253 12.13 29.49 -0.67
N ASP A 254 12.20 30.61 0.06
CA ASP A 254 11.01 31.14 0.74
C ASP A 254 9.99 31.60 -0.32
N PRO A 255 8.79 31.01 -0.40
CA PRO A 255 7.80 31.37 -1.41
C PRO A 255 7.22 32.77 -1.19
N MET A 256 7.36 33.35 0.01
CA MET A 256 6.86 34.69 0.32
C MET A 256 7.92 35.76 0.01
N GLN A 257 7.83 36.38 -1.16
CA GLN A 257 8.79 37.39 -1.62
C GLN A 257 8.60 38.80 -1.01
N ASP A 258 7.45 39.11 -0.38
CA ASP A 258 6.98 40.52 -0.38
C ASP A 258 6.42 41.13 0.93
N GLU A 259 6.67 40.57 2.12
CA GLU A 259 6.29 41.27 3.36
C GLU A 259 7.46 41.36 4.37
N ASP A 260 7.78 42.60 4.71
CA ASP A 260 8.76 43.17 5.66
C ASP A 260 10.21 43.40 5.22
N ALA A 261 10.49 44.68 4.93
CA ALA A 261 11.75 45.28 4.47
C ALA A 261 12.88 45.30 5.52
N ASP A 262 12.68 44.78 6.73
CA ASP A 262 13.61 44.90 7.85
C ASP A 262 14.00 43.54 8.45
N GLY A 263 14.51 42.63 7.61
CA GLY A 263 15.63 41.74 7.95
C GLY A 263 15.53 40.78 9.15
N PHE A 264 14.33 40.43 9.63
CA PHE A 264 14.14 39.35 10.60
C PHE A 264 12.81 38.60 10.39
N PHE A 265 12.79 37.29 10.67
CA PHE A 265 11.57 36.47 10.70
C PHE A 265 10.77 36.82 11.98
N THR A 266 9.75 37.68 11.90
CA THR A 266 8.79 37.90 13.00
C THR A 266 7.72 36.80 13.08
N ARG A 267 7.82 35.78 12.21
CA ARG A 267 6.93 34.63 12.14
C ARG A 267 7.60 33.38 12.74
N PRO A 268 6.81 32.35 13.13
CA PRO A 268 7.34 31.06 13.57
C PRO A 268 8.33 30.45 12.55
N PRO A 269 9.23 29.55 12.99
CA PRO A 269 10.12 28.81 12.10
C PRO A 269 9.35 28.18 10.91
N PRO A 270 9.95 28.12 9.72
CA PRO A 270 9.33 27.42 8.59
C PRO A 270 9.15 25.94 8.94
N ILE A 271 8.01 25.37 8.55
CA ILE A 271 7.75 23.94 8.65
C ILE A 271 8.30 23.31 7.37
N PHE A 272 9.52 22.77 7.41
CA PHE A 272 10.22 22.26 6.22
C PHE A 272 9.44 21.15 5.51
N ASP A 273 8.72 20.31 6.24
CA ASP A 273 7.88 19.24 5.69
C ASP A 273 6.67 19.74 4.87
N GLU A 274 6.35 21.04 4.94
CA GLU A 274 5.32 21.66 4.09
C GLU A 274 5.92 22.33 2.84
N LEU A 275 7.23 22.26 2.63
CA LEU A 275 7.95 22.92 1.53
C LEU A 275 8.47 21.92 0.50
N VAL A 276 8.62 22.39 -0.74
CA VAL A 276 9.24 21.61 -1.83
C VAL A 276 10.69 22.07 -2.00
N ALA A 277 11.64 21.14 -1.91
CA ALA A 277 13.05 21.43 -2.13
C ALA A 277 13.30 21.83 -3.60
N GLU A 278 14.04 22.91 -3.79
CA GLU A 278 14.53 23.34 -5.12
C GLU A 278 15.70 22.49 -5.59
N ASN A 279 16.47 21.91 -4.65
CA ASN A 279 17.57 21.00 -4.93
C ASN A 279 17.85 20.10 -3.73
N ILE A 280 18.40 18.92 -4.03
CA ILE A 280 18.83 17.92 -3.06
C ILE A 280 20.23 17.43 -3.48
N GLY A 281 21.12 17.15 -2.54
CA GLY A 281 22.43 16.59 -2.83
C GLY A 281 23.21 16.20 -1.57
N GLN A 282 24.50 15.92 -1.72
CA GLN A 282 25.38 15.55 -0.61
C GLN A 282 26.46 16.60 -0.36
N ILE A 283 26.89 16.73 0.89
CA ILE A 283 27.95 17.64 1.31
C ILE A 283 28.76 17.09 2.48
N ASP A 284 30.08 17.10 2.37
CA ASP A 284 30.99 16.54 3.39
C ASP A 284 31.08 17.41 4.66
N VAL A 285 30.75 18.70 4.53
CA VAL A 285 30.92 19.71 5.59
C VAL A 285 29.66 20.54 5.68
N LEU A 286 29.16 20.76 6.90
CA LEU A 286 28.02 21.64 7.13
C LEU A 286 28.37 23.06 6.64
N SER A 287 27.79 23.44 5.50
CA SER A 287 28.15 24.66 4.79
C SER A 287 26.99 25.20 3.97
N LEU A 288 26.77 26.49 4.10
CA LEU A 288 25.77 27.23 3.31
C LEU A 288 26.22 27.47 1.86
N ASN A 289 27.49 27.20 1.55
CA ASN A 289 28.01 27.22 0.19
C ASN A 289 27.89 25.82 -0.43
N LEU A 290 26.71 25.53 -0.98
CA LEU A 290 26.37 24.23 -1.56
C LEU A 290 27.05 24.01 -2.92
N PRO A 291 27.27 22.74 -3.34
CA PRO A 291 27.82 22.39 -4.65
C PRO A 291 26.82 22.58 -5.82
N ILE A 292 25.93 23.56 -5.73
CA ILE A 292 24.87 23.87 -6.70
C ILE A 292 24.82 25.37 -6.99
N ARG A 293 24.10 25.76 -8.05
CA ARG A 293 23.79 27.18 -8.28
C ARG A 293 22.63 27.61 -7.41
N THR A 294 22.89 28.42 -6.40
CA THR A 294 21.86 29.10 -5.62
C THR A 294 21.40 30.38 -6.34
N SER A 295 20.13 30.72 -6.20
CA SER A 295 19.58 31.99 -6.69
C SER A 295 19.84 33.11 -5.67
N ARG A 296 19.40 34.34 -5.92
CA ARG A 296 19.41 35.42 -4.90
C ARG A 296 18.06 35.43 -4.21
N GLY A 297 18.02 35.47 -2.87
CA GLY A 297 16.76 35.59 -2.14
C GLY A 297 16.87 35.18 -0.68
N ASN A 298 15.75 34.73 -0.13
CA ASN A 298 15.66 34.13 1.19
C ASN A 298 15.90 32.62 1.03
N HIS A 299 16.88 32.11 1.76
CA HIS A 299 17.39 30.75 1.59
C HIS A 299 17.14 29.95 2.85
N MET A 300 16.75 28.69 2.66
CA MET A 300 16.53 27.75 3.75
C MET A 300 17.20 26.43 3.38
N PHE A 301 17.75 25.78 4.40
CA PHE A 301 18.57 24.60 4.26
C PHE A 301 18.14 23.60 5.33
N ARG A 302 18.02 22.34 4.92
CA ARG A 302 17.91 21.20 5.81
C ARG A 302 19.09 20.29 5.53
N TYR A 303 19.88 19.99 6.54
CA TYR A 303 20.98 19.04 6.44
C TYR A 303 20.64 17.86 7.32
N SER A 304 20.61 16.68 6.74
CA SER A 304 20.19 15.49 7.47
C SER A 304 21.22 14.37 7.26
N GLY A 305 21.42 13.56 8.29
CA GLY A 305 22.50 12.57 8.36
C GLY A 305 22.31 11.63 9.54
N LEU A 306 23.27 10.74 9.74
CA LEU A 306 23.36 9.87 10.92
C LEU A 306 24.63 10.20 11.70
N ILE A 307 24.55 10.20 13.03
CA ILE A 307 25.72 10.22 13.91
C ILE A 307 25.89 8.84 14.57
N PRO A 308 27.00 8.13 14.31
CA PRO A 308 27.28 6.87 15.00
C PRO A 308 27.73 7.12 16.44
N ILE A 309 26.97 6.59 17.40
CA ILE A 309 27.28 6.65 18.83
C ILE A 309 27.79 5.29 19.29
N GLU A 310 29.08 5.23 19.64
CA GLU A 310 29.73 3.98 20.05
C GLU A 310 29.34 3.53 21.46
N THR A 311 29.03 4.46 22.36
CA THR A 311 28.76 4.18 23.77
C THR A 311 27.63 5.05 24.26
N ALA A 312 26.59 4.42 24.81
CA ALA A 312 25.47 5.12 25.42
C ALA A 312 25.96 6.08 26.52
N GLY A 313 25.37 7.27 26.60
CA GLY A 313 25.70 8.29 27.59
C GLY A 313 25.16 9.66 27.24
N THR A 314 25.51 10.65 28.07
CA THR A 314 25.13 12.04 27.86
C THR A 314 26.11 12.75 26.94
N TYR A 315 25.58 13.38 25.89
CA TYR A 315 26.32 14.15 24.91
C TYR A 315 25.89 15.62 24.97
N THR A 316 26.85 16.52 24.93
CA THR A 316 26.62 17.96 24.83
C THR A 316 26.70 18.39 23.38
N PHE A 317 25.63 19.00 22.89
CA PHE A 317 25.58 19.64 21.58
C PHE A 317 25.66 21.16 21.72
N VAL A 318 26.36 21.80 20.79
CA VAL A 318 26.35 23.26 20.64
C VAL A 318 25.90 23.59 19.22
N LEU A 319 24.78 24.29 19.09
CA LEU A 319 24.30 24.86 17.83
C LEU A 319 24.69 26.35 17.78
N ALA A 320 25.39 26.75 16.72
CA ALA A 320 25.83 28.13 16.53
C ALA A 320 25.44 28.65 15.15
N SER A 321 24.86 29.84 15.09
CA SER A 321 24.57 30.51 13.80
C SER A 321 24.63 32.03 13.92
N ASP A 322 24.56 32.73 12.79
CA ASP A 322 24.56 34.19 12.79
C ASP A 322 23.32 34.78 13.50
N ARG A 323 23.40 36.04 13.92
CA ARG A 323 22.31 36.67 14.70
C ARG A 323 20.99 36.77 13.93
N ARG A 324 21.01 36.88 12.60
CA ARG A 324 19.82 37.19 11.79
C ARG A 324 19.19 35.95 11.14
N SER A 325 19.77 34.77 11.33
CA SER A 325 19.16 33.49 10.96
C SER A 325 18.27 32.92 12.06
N GLY A 326 17.48 31.90 11.72
CA GLY A 326 17.09 30.88 12.67
C GLY A 326 17.74 29.56 12.29
N SER A 327 17.96 28.71 13.29
CA SER A 327 18.48 27.37 13.09
C SER A 327 17.95 26.43 14.16
N GLU A 328 17.86 25.16 13.83
CA GLU A 328 17.44 24.11 14.76
C GLU A 328 18.31 22.88 14.58
N LEU A 329 18.60 22.20 15.68
CA LEU A 329 19.24 20.90 15.72
C LEU A 329 18.21 19.90 16.27
N LEU A 330 17.94 18.87 15.48
CA LEU A 330 17.07 17.77 15.85
C LEU A 330 17.91 16.49 15.97
N ILE A 331 17.62 15.69 17.00
CA ILE A 331 18.17 14.35 17.18
C ILE A 331 16.99 13.37 17.27
N ASP A 332 17.01 12.33 16.44
CA ASP A 332 15.91 11.36 16.31
C ASP A 332 14.53 11.99 16.06
N GLY A 333 14.53 13.16 15.40
CA GLY A 333 13.34 13.95 15.08
C GLY A 333 12.83 14.84 16.21
N GLU A 334 13.50 14.88 17.37
CA GLU A 334 13.19 15.82 18.46
C GLU A 334 14.10 17.05 18.39
N ALA A 335 13.51 18.26 18.42
CA ALA A 335 14.25 19.51 18.47
C ALA A 335 14.95 19.68 19.83
N VAL A 336 16.26 19.46 19.86
CA VAL A 336 17.07 19.55 21.09
C VAL A 336 17.68 20.94 21.27
N ALA A 337 17.89 21.70 20.19
CA ALA A 337 18.35 23.09 20.28
C ALA A 337 17.72 23.95 19.19
N THR A 338 17.03 25.01 19.58
CA THR A 338 16.40 25.98 18.67
C THR A 338 16.97 27.37 18.89
N LYS A 339 17.46 27.98 17.81
CA LYS A 339 17.99 29.35 17.77
C LYS A 339 16.99 30.24 17.03
N GLU A 340 16.48 31.25 17.75
CA GLU A 340 15.55 32.26 17.25
C GLU A 340 16.09 33.69 17.45
N HIS A 341 15.23 34.71 17.26
CA HIS A 341 15.59 36.13 17.41
C HIS A 341 16.22 36.46 18.76
N ASP A 342 15.54 36.01 19.80
CA ASP A 342 15.78 36.43 21.18
C ASP A 342 16.86 35.57 21.85
N THR A 343 17.39 34.60 21.11
CA THR A 343 18.42 33.68 21.59
C THR A 343 19.83 34.19 21.29
N GLY A 344 20.81 33.64 22.02
CA GLY A 344 22.22 33.88 21.76
C GLY A 344 22.65 33.40 20.37
N ARG A 345 23.92 33.64 20.02
CA ARG A 345 24.50 33.05 18.79
C ARG A 345 24.81 31.57 18.93
N GLU A 346 24.78 31.07 20.16
CA GLU A 346 25.14 29.71 20.54
C GLU A 346 24.09 29.21 21.53
N ILE A 347 23.57 28.01 21.28
CA ILE A 347 22.71 27.25 22.16
C ILE A 347 23.47 25.98 22.56
N THR A 348 23.46 25.64 23.84
CA THR A 348 24.09 24.42 24.36
C THR A 348 23.03 23.56 25.01
N VAL A 349 23.01 22.27 24.68
CA VAL A 349 22.06 21.29 25.22
C VAL A 349 22.78 19.98 25.55
N GLU A 350 22.30 19.27 26.57
CA GLU A 350 22.71 17.90 26.89
C GLU A 350 21.59 16.93 26.45
N VAL A 351 21.97 15.86 25.76
CA VAL A 351 21.06 14.84 25.24
C VAL A 351 21.61 13.47 25.64
N ASP A 352 20.77 12.61 26.20
CA ASP A 352 21.13 11.22 26.48
C ASP A 352 20.90 10.38 25.22
N LEU A 353 21.96 9.72 24.74
CA LEU A 353 21.94 8.87 23.55
C LEU A 353 22.31 7.44 23.91
N GLU A 354 21.69 6.48 23.24
CA GLU A 354 22.05 5.07 23.33
C GLU A 354 23.21 4.74 22.38
N ALA A 355 23.74 3.52 22.43
CA ALA A 355 24.70 3.08 21.42
C ALA A 355 23.96 2.71 20.13
N GLY A 356 24.38 3.29 19.00
CA GLY A 356 23.73 3.09 17.70
C GLY A 356 23.90 4.29 16.77
N ASP A 357 23.31 4.20 15.58
CA ASP A 357 23.21 5.36 14.68
C ASP A 357 21.99 6.19 15.08
N HIS A 358 22.19 7.48 15.33
CA HIS A 358 21.12 8.43 15.64
C HIS A 358 20.89 9.37 14.46
N ALA A 359 19.62 9.64 14.13
CA ALA A 359 19.32 10.62 13.10
C ALA A 359 19.66 12.01 13.60
N VAL A 360 20.38 12.78 12.78
CA VAL A 360 20.64 14.19 13.04
C VAL A 360 20.10 15.03 11.89
N GLU A 361 19.46 16.13 12.25
CA GLU A 361 19.03 17.15 11.31
C GLU A 361 19.43 18.53 11.82
N VAL A 362 19.98 19.34 10.93
CA VAL A 362 20.30 20.75 11.18
C VAL A 362 19.54 21.58 10.16
N THR A 363 18.62 22.41 10.62
CA THR A 363 17.93 23.38 9.77
C THR A 363 18.55 24.76 9.92
N TYR A 364 18.55 25.53 8.84
CA TYR A 364 18.99 26.91 8.84
C TYR A 364 18.13 27.71 7.87
N TYR A 365 17.69 28.89 8.28
CA TYR A 365 16.98 29.81 7.42
C TYR A 365 17.42 31.25 7.65
N ILE A 366 17.48 32.00 6.56
CA ILE A 366 17.92 33.39 6.57
C ILE A 366 17.09 34.24 5.60
N ARG A 367 16.76 35.46 6.03
CA ARG A 367 16.18 36.51 5.17
C ARG A 367 17.18 37.62 4.87
N GLY A 368 17.34 37.94 3.59
CA GLY A 368 18.24 38.98 3.11
C GLY A 368 19.74 38.64 3.21
N ASP A 369 20.57 39.64 2.92
CA ASP A 369 22.01 39.45 2.76
C ASP A 369 22.74 39.67 4.11
N THR A 370 23.26 38.61 4.72
CA THR A 370 24.25 38.74 5.79
C THR A 370 25.65 38.73 5.19
N ARG A 371 26.55 39.52 5.77
CA ARG A 371 27.92 39.63 5.21
C ARG A 371 28.70 38.31 5.27
N GLN A 372 28.38 37.43 6.22
CA GLN A 372 29.03 36.13 6.48
C GLN A 372 28.05 35.18 7.20
N PRO A 373 27.06 34.58 6.50
CA PRO A 373 26.17 33.60 7.10
C PRO A 373 26.95 32.34 7.46
N TYR A 374 26.59 31.71 8.58
CA TYR A 374 27.15 30.42 8.99
C TYR A 374 26.16 29.67 9.89
N VAL A 375 26.30 28.36 9.88
CA VAL A 375 25.70 27.43 10.84
C VAL A 375 26.76 26.39 11.15
N GLU A 376 26.96 26.13 12.43
CA GLU A 376 27.93 25.17 12.95
C GLU A 376 27.27 24.38 14.08
N THR A 377 27.59 23.10 14.17
CA THR A 377 27.18 22.27 15.31
C THR A 377 28.37 21.46 15.77
N THR A 378 28.56 21.37 17.09
CA THR A 378 29.58 20.52 17.70
C THR A 378 28.96 19.56 18.71
N ILE A 379 29.62 18.43 18.91
CA ILE A 379 29.27 17.39 19.87
C ILE A 379 30.48 17.09 20.77
N THR A 380 30.22 16.86 22.06
CA THR A 380 31.21 16.38 23.04
C THR A 380 30.53 15.39 23.99
N GLY A 381 31.23 14.36 24.47
CA GLY A 381 30.65 13.37 25.40
C GLY A 381 30.94 11.94 24.96
N GLY A 382 30.73 10.98 25.86
CA GLY A 382 31.03 9.57 25.61
C GLY A 382 32.48 9.34 25.14
N THR A 383 32.65 8.81 23.93
CA THR A 383 33.97 8.59 23.29
C THR A 383 34.54 9.85 22.59
N VAL A 384 33.75 10.92 22.45
CA VAL A 384 34.14 12.20 21.84
C VAL A 384 34.72 13.13 22.92
N ALA A 385 36.04 13.09 23.09
CA ALA A 385 36.74 13.75 24.20
C ALA A 385 36.82 15.29 24.12
N GLU A 386 36.76 15.86 22.91
CA GLU A 386 36.83 17.30 22.67
C GLU A 386 35.66 17.75 21.77
N PRO A 387 35.21 19.01 21.86
CA PRO A 387 34.18 19.56 20.97
C PRO A 387 34.53 19.32 19.51
N THR A 388 33.78 18.41 18.89
CA THR A 388 34.02 17.95 17.52
C THR A 388 32.89 18.46 16.63
N PRO A 389 33.19 19.14 15.50
CA PRO A 389 32.19 19.49 14.52
C PRO A 389 31.42 18.26 14.04
N ILE A 390 30.10 18.36 14.01
CA ILE A 390 29.22 17.21 13.76
C ILE A 390 29.41 16.62 12.36
N ASP A 391 29.80 17.44 11.39
CA ASP A 391 30.17 17.04 10.02
C ASP A 391 31.35 16.07 9.97
N ARG A 392 32.19 16.00 11.00
CA ARG A 392 33.29 15.04 11.06
C ARG A 392 32.88 13.62 11.45
N ILE A 393 31.71 13.48 12.06
CA ILE A 393 31.18 12.19 12.49
C ILE A 393 29.89 11.82 11.76
N ALA A 394 29.23 12.80 11.15
CA ALA A 394 28.04 12.60 10.36
C ALA A 394 28.35 11.71 9.17
N ILE A 395 27.45 10.79 8.90
CA ILE A 395 27.48 9.90 7.74
C ILE A 395 26.13 9.91 7.03
N VAL A 396 26.18 9.61 5.74
CA VAL A 396 25.03 9.24 4.92
C VAL A 396 25.25 7.80 4.46
N GLU A 397 24.16 7.03 4.37
CA GLU A 397 24.19 5.71 3.77
C GLU A 397 23.87 5.82 2.27
N ASP A 398 24.81 5.45 1.40
CA ASP A 398 24.55 5.26 -0.03
C ASP A 398 23.92 3.88 -0.22
N VAL A 399 22.60 3.85 -0.07
CA VAL A 399 21.81 2.64 -0.23
C VAL A 399 21.30 2.53 -1.65
N ARG A 400 21.41 1.33 -2.22
CA ARG A 400 20.74 0.98 -3.47
C ARG A 400 19.69 -0.06 -3.16
N LEU A 401 18.43 0.28 -3.42
CA LEU A 401 17.33 -0.65 -3.35
C LEU A 401 17.08 -1.25 -4.72
N ALA A 402 17.17 -2.57 -4.81
CA ALA A 402 16.89 -3.32 -6.01
C ALA A 402 16.06 -4.57 -5.69
N PRO A 403 15.12 -4.96 -6.57
CA PRO A 403 14.36 -6.19 -6.38
C PRO A 403 15.26 -7.41 -6.14
N THR A 404 14.88 -8.26 -5.20
CA THR A 404 15.66 -9.46 -4.83
C THR A 404 15.62 -10.54 -5.91
N LEU A 405 14.64 -10.46 -6.83
CA LEU A 405 14.57 -11.26 -8.05
C LEU A 405 15.01 -10.45 -9.28
N PRO A 406 15.59 -11.12 -10.29
CA PRO A 406 16.04 -10.44 -11.52
C PRO A 406 14.92 -9.66 -12.20
N THR A 407 15.25 -8.43 -12.61
CA THR A 407 14.35 -7.55 -13.38
C THR A 407 14.54 -7.72 -14.89
N VAL A 408 15.76 -8.03 -15.33
CA VAL A 408 16.08 -8.26 -16.74
C VAL A 408 15.52 -9.59 -17.20
N PHE A 409 14.77 -9.58 -18.30
CA PHE A 409 14.17 -10.76 -18.89
C PHE A 409 14.11 -10.63 -20.41
N GLN A 410 14.70 -11.62 -21.09
CA GLN A 410 14.71 -11.67 -22.55
C GLN A 410 13.45 -12.40 -23.03
N VAL A 411 12.57 -11.68 -23.70
CA VAL A 411 11.33 -12.24 -24.24
C VAL A 411 11.65 -13.14 -25.44
N ASP A 412 11.35 -14.44 -25.31
CA ASP A 412 11.17 -15.35 -26.44
C ASP A 412 9.82 -15.07 -27.10
N GLN A 413 9.85 -14.60 -28.35
CA GLN A 413 8.66 -14.25 -29.10
C GLN A 413 7.77 -15.45 -29.41
N ALA A 414 8.36 -16.63 -29.69
CA ALA A 414 7.58 -17.83 -29.95
C ALA A 414 6.86 -18.34 -28.69
N ALA A 415 7.49 -18.17 -27.51
CA ALA A 415 6.85 -18.46 -26.24
C ALA A 415 5.75 -17.44 -25.91
N ALA A 416 5.97 -16.15 -26.20
CA ALA A 416 4.98 -15.09 -26.01
C ALA A 416 3.74 -15.29 -26.89
N GLU A 417 3.90 -15.69 -28.15
CA GLU A 417 2.78 -16.03 -29.05
C GLU A 417 1.95 -17.21 -28.51
N GLN A 418 2.60 -18.25 -27.97
CA GLN A 418 1.90 -19.36 -27.33
C GLN A 418 1.22 -18.92 -26.03
N GLY A 419 1.86 -18.06 -25.24
CA GLY A 419 1.28 -17.49 -24.03
C GLY A 419 0.01 -16.69 -24.31
N ALA A 420 -0.03 -15.92 -25.40
CA ALA A 420 -1.23 -15.20 -25.83
C ALA A 420 -2.40 -16.15 -26.13
N GLN A 421 -2.13 -17.30 -26.74
CA GLN A 421 -3.15 -18.34 -26.98
C GLN A 421 -3.59 -19.01 -25.67
N LEU A 422 -2.64 -19.27 -24.77
CA LEU A 422 -2.97 -19.81 -23.45
C LEU A 422 -3.86 -18.86 -22.65
N PHE A 423 -3.61 -17.55 -22.72
CA PHE A 423 -4.37 -16.54 -21.97
C PHE A 423 -5.89 -16.62 -22.20
N THR A 424 -6.32 -16.90 -23.43
CA THR A 424 -7.75 -17.04 -23.78
C THR A 424 -8.31 -18.44 -23.55
N THR A 425 -7.46 -19.47 -23.53
CA THR A 425 -7.88 -20.87 -23.44
C THR A 425 -7.84 -21.45 -22.03
N VAL A 426 -7.03 -20.88 -21.13
CA VAL A 426 -7.01 -21.25 -19.70
C VAL A 426 -7.96 -20.39 -18.86
N GLY A 427 -8.65 -19.43 -19.48
CA GLY A 427 -9.69 -18.61 -18.85
C GLY A 427 -9.21 -17.30 -18.21
N CYS A 428 -7.93 -16.90 -18.36
CA CYS A 428 -7.44 -15.62 -17.82
C CYS A 428 -8.26 -14.42 -18.31
N ALA A 429 -8.61 -14.42 -19.61
CA ALA A 429 -9.44 -13.41 -20.26
C ALA A 429 -10.89 -13.32 -19.73
N SER A 430 -11.32 -14.23 -18.85
CA SER A 430 -12.66 -14.16 -18.22
C SER A 430 -12.70 -13.14 -17.08
N CYS A 431 -11.53 -12.78 -16.55
CA CYS A 431 -11.40 -11.86 -15.42
C CYS A 431 -10.52 -10.65 -15.77
N HIS A 432 -9.43 -10.88 -16.49
CA HIS A 432 -8.44 -9.84 -16.82
C HIS A 432 -8.68 -9.26 -18.22
N GLU A 433 -8.77 -7.93 -18.28
CA GLU A 433 -8.77 -7.19 -19.53
C GLU A 433 -7.32 -7.02 -20.02
N LEU A 434 -7.07 -7.45 -21.26
CA LEU A 434 -5.78 -7.25 -21.94
C LEU A 434 -6.00 -7.31 -23.45
N ARG A 435 -5.65 -6.25 -24.19
CA ARG A 435 -5.81 -6.17 -25.66
C ARG A 435 -7.20 -6.56 -26.18
N GLU A 436 -8.26 -6.28 -25.41
CA GLU A 436 -9.64 -6.69 -25.71
C GLU A 436 -9.78 -8.22 -25.93
N MET A 437 -8.84 -9.02 -25.42
CA MET A 437 -8.90 -10.46 -25.50
C MET A 437 -10.08 -10.98 -24.68
N VAL A 438 -10.84 -11.90 -25.27
CA VAL A 438 -11.96 -12.58 -24.64
C VAL A 438 -11.67 -14.08 -24.56
N PRO A 439 -12.28 -14.83 -23.62
CA PRO A 439 -12.16 -16.28 -23.57
C PRO A 439 -12.59 -16.92 -24.89
N ASP A 440 -11.92 -18.00 -25.29
CA ASP A 440 -12.40 -18.82 -26.40
C ASP A 440 -13.54 -19.72 -25.91
N PRO A 441 -14.81 -19.46 -26.29
CA PRO A 441 -15.95 -20.23 -25.77
C PRO A 441 -15.94 -21.69 -26.24
N ALA A 442 -15.16 -22.04 -27.27
CA ALA A 442 -15.01 -23.41 -27.71
C ALA A 442 -14.01 -24.21 -26.86
N LEU A 443 -13.16 -23.53 -26.08
CA LEU A 443 -12.06 -24.14 -25.32
C LEU A 443 -12.15 -23.85 -23.81
N TYR A 444 -12.96 -22.87 -23.42
CA TYR A 444 -13.22 -22.53 -22.02
C TYR A 444 -14.68 -22.10 -21.86
N SER A 445 -15.46 -22.85 -21.09
CA SER A 445 -16.85 -22.53 -20.76
C SER A 445 -17.19 -22.99 -19.34
N ALA A 446 -18.28 -22.50 -18.77
CA ALA A 446 -18.77 -22.97 -17.48
C ALA A 446 -20.28 -23.25 -17.57
N PRO A 447 -20.80 -24.19 -16.76
CA PRO A 447 -22.24 -24.38 -16.63
C PRO A 447 -22.92 -23.11 -16.12
N SER A 448 -24.12 -22.83 -16.60
CA SER A 448 -24.91 -21.68 -16.15
C SER A 448 -25.31 -21.85 -14.69
N LEU A 449 -25.60 -20.73 -14.01
CA LEU A 449 -25.92 -20.72 -12.58
C LEU A 449 -27.08 -21.66 -12.21
N GLU A 450 -28.09 -21.76 -13.08
CA GLU A 450 -29.29 -22.58 -12.89
C GLU A 450 -29.02 -24.08 -12.89
N THR A 451 -27.91 -24.50 -13.49
CA THR A 451 -27.53 -25.91 -13.61
C THR A 451 -26.62 -26.38 -12.48
N LEU A 452 -26.11 -25.45 -11.67
CA LEU A 452 -25.21 -25.77 -10.58
C LEU A 452 -25.95 -26.53 -9.47
N LYS A 453 -25.30 -27.59 -8.97
CA LYS A 453 -25.76 -28.35 -7.81
C LYS A 453 -24.67 -28.30 -6.76
N PHE A 454 -24.98 -27.66 -5.64
CA PHE A 454 -24.02 -27.52 -4.55
C PHE A 454 -24.24 -28.61 -3.49
N GLU A 455 -23.23 -29.46 -3.28
CA GLU A 455 -23.16 -30.30 -2.08
C GLU A 455 -22.14 -29.70 -1.11
N VAL A 456 -22.58 -29.34 0.10
CA VAL A 456 -21.80 -28.62 1.14
C VAL A 456 -20.46 -29.29 1.46
N VAL A 457 -20.39 -30.62 1.36
CA VAL A 457 -19.21 -31.44 1.72
C VAL A 457 -18.25 -31.70 0.56
N SER A 458 -18.57 -31.22 -0.65
CA SER A 458 -17.77 -31.49 -1.85
C SER A 458 -16.83 -30.32 -2.16
N GLU A 459 -15.61 -30.64 -2.58
CA GLU A 459 -14.69 -29.63 -3.12
C GLU A 459 -15.18 -29.22 -4.51
N TRP A 460 -15.30 -27.92 -4.77
CA TRP A 460 -15.73 -27.39 -6.07
C TRP A 460 -14.55 -27.28 -7.04
N HIS A 461 -14.86 -27.23 -8.33
CA HIS A 461 -13.89 -27.02 -9.41
C HIS A 461 -12.84 -28.13 -9.53
N THR A 462 -13.21 -29.41 -9.31
CA THR A 462 -12.26 -30.54 -9.26
C THR A 462 -11.60 -30.95 -10.57
N ALA A 463 -12.15 -30.48 -11.70
CA ALA A 463 -11.68 -30.81 -13.04
C ALA A 463 -10.34 -30.14 -13.38
N VAL A 464 -9.62 -30.74 -14.32
CA VAL A 464 -8.43 -30.13 -14.93
C VAL A 464 -8.85 -28.85 -15.67
N GLY A 465 -8.13 -27.76 -15.42
CA GLY A 465 -8.41 -26.45 -16.02
C GLY A 465 -9.51 -25.64 -15.34
N ALA A 466 -10.15 -26.16 -14.28
CA ALA A 466 -11.10 -25.39 -13.49
C ALA A 466 -10.38 -24.51 -12.44
N PRO A 467 -10.81 -23.24 -12.25
CA PRO A 467 -10.20 -22.32 -11.31
C PRO A 467 -10.40 -22.75 -9.85
N ARG A 468 -9.34 -22.69 -9.04
CA ARG A 468 -9.37 -23.07 -7.62
C ARG A 468 -9.31 -21.87 -6.70
N TYR A 469 -10.46 -21.57 -6.09
CA TYR A 469 -10.61 -20.47 -5.14
C TYR A 469 -10.25 -20.83 -3.70
N ASN A 470 -10.07 -22.11 -3.35
CA ASN A 470 -9.72 -22.57 -2.00
C ASN A 470 -10.68 -22.07 -0.88
N LEU A 471 -11.98 -22.00 -1.16
CA LEU A 471 -12.99 -21.56 -0.19
C LEU A 471 -12.95 -22.41 1.09
N ASP A 472 -13.24 -21.81 2.24
CA ASP A 472 -13.50 -22.57 3.47
C ASP A 472 -14.97 -23.02 3.59
N ASP A 473 -15.31 -23.72 4.67
CA ASP A 473 -16.66 -24.23 4.91
C ASP A 473 -17.69 -23.10 5.05
N SER A 474 -17.32 -21.99 5.72
CA SER A 474 -18.21 -20.84 5.91
C SER A 474 -18.48 -20.11 4.59
N GLN A 475 -17.47 -19.92 3.75
CA GLN A 475 -17.60 -19.28 2.45
C GLN A 475 -18.42 -20.15 1.49
N ARG A 476 -18.18 -21.47 1.47
CA ARG A 476 -19.01 -22.41 0.72
C ARG A 476 -20.46 -22.33 1.17
N HIS A 477 -20.71 -22.38 2.47
CA HIS A 477 -22.07 -22.32 3.01
C HIS A 477 -22.79 -21.04 2.58
N ALA A 478 -22.15 -19.88 2.70
CA ALA A 478 -22.72 -18.60 2.29
C ALA A 478 -23.09 -18.58 0.80
N VAL A 479 -22.18 -19.04 -0.08
CA VAL A 479 -22.47 -19.14 -1.54
C VAL A 479 -23.64 -20.08 -1.83
N ILE A 480 -23.75 -21.19 -1.11
CA ILE A 480 -24.89 -22.13 -1.23
C ILE A 480 -26.19 -21.45 -0.84
N GLU A 481 -26.23 -20.76 0.30
CA GLU A 481 -27.45 -20.09 0.74
C GLU A 481 -27.85 -18.94 -0.20
N ALA A 482 -26.88 -18.20 -0.74
CA ALA A 482 -27.16 -17.15 -1.73
C ALA A 482 -27.78 -17.66 -3.03
N THR A 483 -27.41 -18.88 -3.45
CA THR A 483 -27.84 -19.48 -4.71
C THR A 483 -29.00 -20.47 -4.55
N ARG A 484 -29.53 -20.61 -3.33
CA ARG A 484 -30.57 -21.59 -3.00
C ARG A 484 -31.93 -21.27 -3.62
N ASP A 485 -32.25 -19.99 -3.73
CA ASP A 485 -33.49 -19.47 -4.32
C ASP A 485 -33.15 -18.44 -5.41
N LEU A 486 -32.94 -18.94 -6.64
CA LEU A 486 -32.59 -18.11 -7.79
C LEU A 486 -33.74 -17.17 -8.19
N ASP A 487 -35.00 -17.55 -7.93
CA ASP A 487 -36.16 -16.69 -8.22
C ASP A 487 -36.13 -15.45 -7.33
N GLN A 488 -35.81 -15.61 -6.04
CA GLN A 488 -35.60 -14.51 -5.12
C GLN A 488 -34.36 -13.69 -5.47
N LEU A 489 -33.24 -14.34 -5.81
CA LEU A 489 -32.00 -13.66 -6.19
C LEU A 489 -32.17 -12.82 -7.46
N ALA A 490 -33.04 -13.24 -8.38
CA ALA A 490 -33.36 -12.51 -9.59
C ALA A 490 -34.18 -11.22 -9.35
N GLN A 491 -34.79 -11.06 -8.17
CA GLN A 491 -35.51 -9.84 -7.82
C GLN A 491 -34.53 -8.73 -7.40
N PRO A 492 -34.86 -7.44 -7.58
CA PRO A 492 -34.08 -6.35 -7.01
C PRO A 492 -34.02 -6.41 -5.48
N ARG A 493 -32.91 -5.95 -4.88
CA ARG A 493 -32.84 -5.74 -3.43
C ARG A 493 -33.80 -4.65 -3.00
N ASP A 494 -34.39 -4.79 -1.82
CA ASP A 494 -34.99 -3.64 -1.15
C ASP A 494 -33.90 -2.63 -0.75
N ILE A 495 -34.29 -1.39 -0.49
CA ILE A 495 -33.35 -0.29 -0.21
C ILE A 495 -32.48 -0.55 1.04
N ALA A 496 -33.02 -1.18 2.08
CA ALA A 496 -32.25 -1.44 3.29
C ALA A 496 -31.18 -2.51 3.04
N SER A 497 -31.56 -3.59 2.35
CA SER A 497 -30.66 -4.66 1.93
C SER A 497 -29.59 -4.18 0.96
N GLU A 498 -29.94 -3.29 0.03
CA GLU A 498 -28.98 -2.69 -0.92
C GLU A 498 -27.93 -1.83 -0.21
N VAL A 499 -28.33 -1.07 0.83
CA VAL A 499 -27.37 -0.31 1.64
C VAL A 499 -26.44 -1.24 2.41
N VAL A 500 -26.95 -2.30 3.03
CA VAL A 500 -26.13 -3.28 3.76
C VAL A 500 -25.15 -3.97 2.81
N HIS A 501 -25.62 -4.40 1.63
CA HIS A 501 -24.79 -5.03 0.61
C HIS A 501 -23.70 -4.07 0.12
N THR A 502 -24.05 -2.82 -0.20
CA THR A 502 -23.07 -1.82 -0.66
C THR A 502 -22.01 -1.52 0.40
N LEU A 503 -22.43 -1.20 1.63
CA LEU A 503 -21.49 -0.91 2.73
C LEU A 503 -20.62 -2.13 3.06
N GLY A 504 -21.18 -3.33 2.94
CA GLY A 504 -20.48 -4.59 3.07
C GLY A 504 -19.41 -4.80 2.01
N THR A 505 -19.77 -4.67 0.73
CA THR A 505 -18.87 -4.85 -0.42
C THR A 505 -17.66 -3.90 -0.37
N TYR A 506 -17.86 -2.66 0.10
CA TYR A 506 -16.78 -1.67 0.30
C TYR A 506 -16.15 -1.69 1.70
N ASP A 507 -16.47 -2.71 2.51
CA ASP A 507 -15.93 -2.94 3.86
C ASP A 507 -16.08 -1.76 4.83
N CYS A 508 -17.13 -0.94 4.66
CA CYS A 508 -17.36 0.24 5.49
C CYS A 508 -17.55 -0.12 6.97
N TYR A 509 -18.07 -1.31 7.27
CA TYR A 509 -18.26 -1.80 8.63
C TYR A 509 -16.94 -2.07 9.38
N ALA A 510 -15.80 -2.21 8.67
CA ALA A 510 -14.50 -2.37 9.32
C ALA A 510 -14.07 -1.13 10.12
N CYS A 511 -14.55 0.05 9.72
CA CYS A 511 -14.16 1.32 10.33
C CYS A 511 -15.35 2.07 10.93
N HIS A 512 -16.53 1.99 10.30
CA HIS A 512 -17.69 2.75 10.71
C HIS A 512 -18.71 1.91 11.45
N GLN A 513 -19.25 2.46 12.54
CA GLN A 513 -20.42 1.90 13.19
C GLN A 513 -21.70 2.40 12.52
N ARG A 514 -22.70 1.52 12.39
CA ARG A 514 -24.06 1.86 11.94
C ARG A 514 -25.09 1.08 12.75
N ILE A 515 -26.24 1.70 13.01
CA ILE A 515 -27.39 1.02 13.63
C ILE A 515 -28.20 0.36 12.52
N GLU A 516 -28.13 -0.96 12.48
CA GLU A 516 -28.98 -1.82 11.66
C GLU A 516 -30.24 -2.24 12.41
N THR A 517 -31.14 -2.93 11.71
CA THR A 517 -32.32 -3.57 12.32
C THR A 517 -31.94 -4.60 13.39
N SER A 518 -30.76 -5.22 13.26
CA SER A 518 -30.18 -6.17 14.23
C SER A 518 -29.49 -5.49 15.42
N GLY A 519 -29.28 -4.18 15.38
CA GLY A 519 -28.58 -3.41 16.42
C GLY A 519 -27.40 -2.60 15.89
N ALA A 520 -26.59 -2.05 16.79
CA ALA A 520 -25.35 -1.37 16.41
C ALA A 520 -24.31 -2.38 15.95
N ALA A 521 -23.70 -2.14 14.79
CA ALA A 521 -22.74 -3.04 14.17
C ALA A 521 -21.63 -2.27 13.45
N GLY A 522 -20.49 -2.93 13.21
CA GLY A 522 -19.29 -2.32 12.67
C GLY A 522 -18.48 -1.51 13.68
N GLY A 523 -17.46 -0.82 13.17
CA GLY A 523 -16.47 -0.07 13.93
C GLY A 523 -15.09 -0.72 13.89
N PRO A 524 -14.02 0.04 14.20
CA PRO A 524 -12.65 -0.46 14.17
C PRO A 524 -12.46 -1.64 15.12
N ASN A 525 -11.65 -2.61 14.71
CA ASN A 525 -11.24 -3.72 15.57
C ASN A 525 -10.56 -3.18 16.84
N ALA A 526 -10.84 -3.78 18.00
CA ALA A 526 -10.30 -3.36 19.29
C ALA A 526 -8.76 -3.27 19.33
N GLU A 527 -8.06 -4.17 18.64
CA GLU A 527 -6.60 -4.16 18.53
C GLU A 527 -6.10 -3.05 17.59
N ARG A 528 -6.96 -2.55 16.69
CA ARG A 528 -6.66 -1.43 15.78
C ARG A 528 -7.05 -0.08 16.35
N ILE A 529 -8.00 -0.03 17.30
CA ILE A 529 -8.46 1.19 17.96
C ILE A 529 -7.30 2.06 18.49
N PRO A 530 -6.23 1.53 19.13
CA PRO A 530 -5.13 2.35 19.62
C PRO A 530 -4.38 3.12 18.54
N TYR A 531 -4.40 2.62 17.30
CA TYR A 531 -3.83 3.36 16.19
C TYR A 531 -4.69 4.56 15.82
N PHE A 532 -5.99 4.61 16.09
CA PHE A 532 -6.83 5.77 15.80
C PHE A 532 -6.65 6.88 16.86
N THR A 533 -6.22 8.07 16.45
CA THR A 533 -5.90 9.22 17.32
C THR A 533 -6.56 10.52 16.86
N MET A 534 -6.56 11.51 17.76
CA MET A 534 -7.10 12.84 17.48
C MET A 534 -6.02 13.77 16.91
N VAL A 535 -6.45 14.75 16.13
CA VAL A 535 -5.62 15.91 15.79
C VAL A 535 -5.15 16.59 17.08
N SER A 536 -3.84 16.86 17.16
CA SER A 536 -3.23 17.50 18.33
C SER A 536 -3.92 18.84 18.65
N GLY A 537 -4.24 19.04 19.95
CA GLY A 537 -4.89 20.26 20.44
C GLY A 537 -6.42 20.25 20.46
N LEU A 538 -7.08 19.16 20.04
CA LEU A 538 -8.53 18.97 20.17
C LEU A 538 -8.82 17.78 21.10
N ASP A 539 -9.47 18.04 22.24
CA ASP A 539 -9.92 16.98 23.16
C ASP A 539 -11.42 16.73 22.98
N LEU A 540 -11.74 15.82 22.07
CA LEU A 540 -13.11 15.39 21.75
C LEU A 540 -13.38 13.94 22.17
N GLY A 541 -12.52 13.32 22.97
CA GLY A 541 -12.65 11.91 23.37
C GLY A 541 -12.58 10.93 22.19
N ASP A 542 -13.23 9.77 22.33
CA ASP A 542 -13.26 8.74 21.28
C ASP A 542 -13.95 9.24 20.00
N GLU A 543 -14.91 10.16 20.14
CA GLU A 543 -15.63 10.79 19.05
C GLU A 543 -14.74 11.67 18.15
N GLY A 544 -13.58 12.11 18.65
CA GLY A 544 -12.61 12.86 17.86
C GLY A 544 -11.58 12.01 17.14
N ARG A 545 -11.44 10.72 17.49
CA ARG A 545 -10.41 9.83 16.91
C ARG A 545 -10.97 8.70 16.06
N ILE A 546 -12.16 8.18 16.38
CA ILE A 546 -12.76 7.04 15.69
C ILE A 546 -13.59 7.54 14.49
N PRO A 547 -13.62 6.82 13.35
CA PRO A 547 -14.48 7.17 12.24
C PRO A 547 -15.95 7.38 12.66
N PRO A 548 -16.63 8.42 12.14
CA PRO A 548 -17.95 8.79 12.61
C PRO A 548 -18.99 7.71 12.32
N THR A 549 -20.05 7.65 13.14
CA THR A 549 -21.16 6.72 12.88
C THR A 549 -21.90 7.06 11.58
N LEU A 550 -22.24 6.06 10.76
CA LEU A 550 -23.02 6.24 9.54
C LEU A 550 -24.54 6.30 9.79
N THR A 551 -24.97 6.07 11.03
CA THR A 551 -26.38 6.14 11.41
C THR A 551 -26.97 7.52 11.15
N GLY A 552 -28.02 7.55 10.32
CA GLY A 552 -28.77 8.76 10.00
C GLY A 552 -27.97 9.81 9.21
N VAL A 553 -26.86 9.43 8.57
CA VAL A 553 -25.97 10.36 7.86
C VAL A 553 -26.69 11.17 6.78
N GLY A 554 -27.66 10.56 6.08
CA GLY A 554 -28.48 11.25 5.08
C GLY A 554 -29.40 12.35 5.63
N GLY A 555 -29.65 12.38 6.95
CA GLY A 555 -30.32 13.49 7.62
C GLY A 555 -29.38 14.57 8.14
N LYS A 556 -28.06 14.32 8.11
CA LYS A 556 -27.01 15.19 8.65
C LYS A 556 -26.24 15.93 7.55
N LEU A 557 -25.99 15.28 6.41
CA LEU A 557 -25.19 15.82 5.31
C LEU A 557 -26.05 16.14 4.07
N LYS A 558 -25.63 17.15 3.31
CA LYS A 558 -26.21 17.44 1.99
C LYS A 558 -25.71 16.42 0.95
N PRO A 559 -26.50 16.04 -0.06
CA PRO A 559 -26.06 15.12 -1.12
C PRO A 559 -24.76 15.56 -1.79
N GLU A 560 -24.58 16.86 -2.04
CA GLU A 560 -23.36 17.39 -2.67
C GLU A 560 -22.14 17.25 -1.76
N ALA A 561 -22.33 17.39 -0.45
CA ALA A 561 -21.25 17.19 0.52
C ALA A 561 -20.88 15.69 0.63
N LEU A 562 -21.87 14.80 0.65
CA LEU A 562 -21.64 13.36 0.67
C LEU A 562 -20.93 12.88 -0.60
N HIS A 563 -21.34 13.40 -1.77
CA HIS A 563 -20.65 13.15 -3.04
C HIS A 563 -19.20 13.62 -2.94
N SER A 564 -18.97 14.86 -2.53
CA SER A 564 -17.62 15.43 -2.46
C SER A 564 -16.67 14.68 -1.52
N VAL A 565 -17.18 14.15 -0.40
CA VAL A 565 -16.39 13.30 0.53
C VAL A 565 -16.02 11.97 -0.12
N LEU A 566 -16.89 11.40 -0.94
CA LEU A 566 -16.69 10.09 -1.57
C LEU A 566 -15.91 10.16 -2.90
N THR A 567 -15.87 11.31 -3.58
CA THR A 567 -15.39 11.38 -4.98
C THR A 567 -14.50 12.56 -5.37
N GLU A 568 -14.41 13.65 -4.60
CA GLU A 568 -13.81 14.92 -5.08
C GLU A 568 -12.73 15.54 -4.19
N ASP A 569 -12.24 14.84 -3.16
CA ASP A 569 -11.11 15.20 -2.28
C ASP A 569 -11.28 16.49 -1.46
N ARG A 570 -12.25 17.33 -1.81
CA ARG A 570 -12.45 18.70 -1.33
C ARG A 570 -12.90 18.80 0.12
N MET A 571 -13.40 17.70 0.67
CA MET A 571 -13.85 17.58 2.07
C MET A 571 -13.21 16.37 2.77
N HIS A 572 -12.19 15.75 2.16
CA HIS A 572 -11.49 14.63 2.76
C HIS A 572 -10.52 15.14 3.83
N VAL A 573 -10.72 14.73 5.09
CA VAL A 573 -9.84 15.12 6.20
C VAL A 573 -8.65 14.16 6.23
N ARG A 574 -7.62 14.46 5.42
CA ARG A 574 -6.39 13.65 5.32
C ARG A 574 -5.45 13.77 6.53
N ARG A 575 -5.81 14.49 7.59
CA ARG A 575 -4.84 14.85 8.66
C ARG A 575 -5.02 13.97 9.91
N ASN A 576 -4.04 13.09 10.11
CA ASN A 576 -3.60 12.49 11.39
C ASN A 576 -4.71 11.90 12.27
N TYR A 577 -5.52 11.00 11.72
CA TYR A 577 -6.43 10.20 12.54
C TYR A 577 -5.80 8.88 13.01
N MET A 578 -4.55 8.55 12.64
CA MET A 578 -3.83 7.41 13.22
C MET A 578 -2.40 7.76 13.70
N GLN A 579 -1.86 7.08 14.73
CA GLN A 579 -0.50 7.24 15.27
C GLN A 579 0.42 6.01 15.08
N THR A 580 1.71 6.22 15.37
CA THR A 580 2.89 5.38 15.07
C THR A 580 3.20 4.27 16.06
#